data_AF-A0A853EPS2-F1
#
_entry.id   AF-A0A853EPS2-F1
#
_cell.length_a   1.000
_cell.length_b   1.000
_cell.length_c   1.000
_cell.angle_alpha   90.00
_cell.angle_beta   90.00
_cell.angle_gamma   90.00
#
_symmetry.space_group_name_H-M   'P 1'
#
loop_
_entity.id
_entity.type
_entity.pdbx_description
1 polymer ?
#
loop_
_entity_poly.entity_id
_entity_poly.type
_entity_poly.pdbx_seq_one_letter_code
_entity_poly.pdbx_strand_id
1 'polypeptide(L)'
;MDALSRVTDAQIDTICEAFVSVSWPLGRDDFKALAERLGWQLKLETSSGVHHRSGYSVNLPTVRSLVADDALAQVTIAVSDKSDDSRGLRSAADGLQSALSERLGQPSGSQHGDHYWELDNGGRIWLRTVPKKVLLVVQGQRFADVERGEERLGIGPDLTLGAGGGTD
;
A
#
# COMPACT_ATOMS: atom_id res chain seq x y z
N MET A 1 -22.39 4.49 -17.72
CA MET A 1 -20.95 4.75 -17.50
C MET A 1 -20.50 3.56 -16.68
N ASP A 2 -19.74 2.65 -17.28
CA ASP A 2 -19.36 1.41 -16.62
C ASP A 2 -18.43 1.72 -15.44
N ALA A 3 -18.59 0.97 -14.35
CA ALA A 3 -17.74 1.14 -13.18
C ALA A 3 -16.28 0.86 -13.58
N LEU A 4 -15.37 1.70 -13.07
CA LEU A 4 -13.95 1.52 -13.29
C LEU A 4 -13.51 0.15 -12.75
N SER A 5 -12.74 -0.62 -13.53
CA SER A 5 -12.29 -1.94 -13.08
C SER A 5 -11.40 -1.80 -11.84
N ARG A 6 -11.61 -2.71 -10.89
CA ARG A 6 -10.80 -2.86 -9.68
C ARG A 6 -10.57 -4.33 -9.39
N VAL A 7 -9.59 -4.60 -8.53
CA VAL A 7 -9.40 -5.95 -7.96
C VAL A 7 -10.67 -6.42 -7.27
N THR A 8 -10.92 -7.72 -7.31
CA THR A 8 -12.10 -8.33 -6.67
C THR A 8 -11.92 -8.38 -5.16
N ASP A 9 -13.02 -8.54 -4.42
CA ASP A 9 -12.99 -8.62 -2.96
C ASP A 9 -12.18 -9.85 -2.50
N ALA A 10 -12.31 -10.99 -3.19
CA ALA A 10 -11.48 -12.17 -2.96
C ALA A 10 -9.97 -11.93 -3.18
N GLN A 11 -9.59 -11.05 -4.12
CA GLN A 11 -8.20 -10.66 -4.31
C GLN A 11 -7.72 -9.77 -3.15
N ILE A 12 -8.58 -8.89 -2.63
CA ILE A 12 -8.29 -8.11 -1.41
C ILE A 12 -8.11 -9.04 -0.22
N ASP A 13 -8.99 -10.02 -0.02
CA ASP A 13 -8.88 -11.00 1.06
C ASP A 13 -7.55 -11.74 1.01
N THR A 14 -7.15 -12.18 -0.19
CA THR A 14 -5.89 -12.89 -0.42
C THR A 14 -4.68 -12.00 -0.09
N ILE A 15 -4.71 -10.72 -0.47
CA ILE A 15 -3.65 -9.75 -0.15
C ILE A 15 -3.59 -9.51 1.36
N CYS A 16 -4.74 -9.25 1.99
CA CYS A 16 -4.82 -9.00 3.43
C CYS A 16 -4.32 -10.20 4.23
N GLU A 17 -4.78 -11.42 3.91
CA GLU A 17 -4.32 -12.64 4.56
C GLU A 17 -2.80 -12.80 4.44
N ALA A 18 -2.26 -12.59 3.23
CA ALA A 18 -0.83 -12.71 2.98
C ALA A 18 0.00 -11.76 3.84
N PHE A 19 -0.42 -10.50 4.01
CA PHE A 19 0.35 -9.50 4.76
C PHE A 19 0.04 -9.46 6.27
N VAL A 20 -1.13 -9.91 6.71
CA VAL A 20 -1.44 -10.09 8.13
C VAL A 20 -0.60 -11.21 8.75
N SER A 21 -0.32 -12.29 7.99
CA SER A 21 0.45 -13.43 8.47
C SER A 21 1.97 -13.24 8.42
N VAL A 22 2.46 -12.12 7.89
CA VAL A 22 3.91 -11.83 7.82
C VAL A 22 4.45 -11.50 9.21
N SER A 23 5.67 -11.95 9.50
CA SER A 23 6.47 -11.45 10.61
C SER A 23 7.47 -10.41 10.09
N TRP A 24 7.53 -9.25 10.73
CA TRP A 24 8.50 -8.21 10.41
C TRP A 24 9.77 -8.35 11.26
N PRO A 25 10.96 -8.03 10.71
CA PRO A 25 11.22 -7.65 9.32
C PRO A 25 11.06 -8.84 8.35
N LEU A 26 10.46 -8.58 7.19
CA LEU A 26 10.32 -9.58 6.13
C LEU A 26 11.53 -9.49 5.18
N GLY A 27 12.34 -10.55 5.11
CA GLY A 27 13.50 -10.61 4.24
C GLY A 27 13.15 -10.63 2.75
N ARG A 28 14.14 -10.35 1.89
CA ARG A 28 13.94 -10.36 0.43
C ARG A 28 13.47 -11.71 -0.10
N ASP A 29 14.04 -12.81 0.37
CA ASP A 29 13.70 -14.16 -0.10
C ASP A 29 12.31 -14.58 0.36
N ASP A 30 11.94 -14.27 1.60
CA ASP A 30 10.58 -14.51 2.10
C ASP A 30 9.54 -13.67 1.34
N PHE A 31 9.89 -12.43 0.97
CA PHE A 31 9.02 -11.61 0.12
C PHE A 31 8.87 -12.19 -1.30
N LYS A 32 9.94 -12.77 -1.88
CA LYS A 32 9.84 -13.46 -3.18
C LYS A 32 8.89 -14.65 -3.09
N ALA A 33 9.01 -15.47 -2.05
CA ALA A 33 8.10 -16.60 -1.82
C ALA A 33 6.64 -16.13 -1.62
N LEU A 34 6.45 -15.01 -0.91
CA LEU A 34 5.13 -14.37 -0.75
C LEU A 34 4.56 -13.92 -2.10
N ALA A 35 5.37 -13.26 -2.93
CA ALA A 35 4.96 -12.78 -4.25
C ALA A 35 4.57 -13.95 -5.18
N GLU A 36 5.33 -15.04 -5.17
CA GLU A 36 5.01 -16.26 -5.93
C GLU A 36 3.69 -16.88 -5.47
N ARG A 37 3.45 -16.96 -4.15
CA ARG A 37 2.17 -17.44 -3.58
C ARG A 37 0.98 -16.58 -4.00
N LEU A 38 1.19 -15.27 -4.17
CA LEU A 38 0.20 -14.33 -4.68
C LEU A 38 0.05 -14.37 -6.22
N GLY A 39 0.79 -15.24 -6.91
CA GLY A 39 0.78 -15.37 -8.36
C GLY A 39 1.45 -14.20 -9.09
N TRP A 40 2.26 -13.40 -8.39
CA TRP A 40 2.90 -12.23 -8.96
C TRP A 40 4.13 -12.63 -9.76
N GLN A 41 4.23 -12.09 -10.98
CA GLN A 41 5.32 -12.39 -11.89
C GLN A 41 6.42 -11.35 -11.76
N LEU A 42 7.65 -11.80 -11.49
CA LEU A 42 8.83 -10.93 -11.45
C LEU A 42 9.02 -10.23 -12.80
N LYS A 43 9.23 -8.90 -12.75
CA LYS A 43 9.52 -8.07 -13.93
C LYS A 43 10.93 -7.50 -13.90
N LEU A 44 11.34 -7.00 -12.74
CA LEU A 44 12.66 -6.38 -12.55
C LEU A 44 13.03 -6.48 -11.08
N GLU A 45 14.27 -6.85 -10.79
CA GLU A 45 14.85 -6.80 -9.45
C GLU A 45 16.03 -5.82 -9.48
N THR A 46 16.07 -4.92 -8.50
CA THR A 46 17.17 -3.99 -8.27
C THR A 46 17.66 -4.11 -6.83
N SER A 47 18.79 -3.47 -6.53
CA SER A 47 19.28 -3.40 -5.14
C SER A 47 18.27 -2.75 -4.18
N SER A 48 17.48 -1.80 -4.66
CA SER A 48 16.53 -1.01 -3.86
C SER A 48 15.10 -1.57 -3.84
N GLY A 49 14.78 -2.62 -4.59
CA GLY A 49 13.40 -3.06 -4.70
C GLY A 49 13.12 -4.08 -5.78
N VAL A 50 11.86 -4.52 -5.85
CA VAL A 50 11.42 -5.53 -6.82
C VAL A 50 10.12 -5.08 -7.47
N HIS A 51 10.07 -5.17 -8.79
CA HIS A 51 8.86 -4.92 -9.57
C HIS A 51 8.26 -6.24 -10.00
N HIS A 52 6.97 -6.41 -9.73
CA HIS A 52 6.17 -7.53 -10.20
C HIS A 52 4.96 -7.07 -11.01
N ARG A 53 4.34 -8.03 -11.71
CA ARG A 53 3.01 -7.91 -12.30
C ARG A 53 2.05 -8.81 -11.54
N SER A 54 0.96 -8.26 -11.00
CA SER A 54 0.06 -9.01 -10.13
C SER A 54 -0.87 -9.99 -10.85
N GLY A 55 -1.07 -9.81 -12.16
CA GLY A 55 -2.02 -10.62 -12.94
C GLY A 55 -3.49 -10.24 -12.73
N TYR A 56 -3.78 -9.22 -11.93
CA TYR A 56 -5.15 -8.74 -11.71
C TYR A 56 -5.76 -8.14 -12.98
N SER A 57 -7.10 -8.18 -13.08
CA SER A 57 -7.89 -7.65 -14.20
C SER A 57 -8.00 -6.11 -14.18
N VAL A 58 -6.86 -5.44 -14.00
CA VAL A 58 -6.71 -4.00 -14.13
C VAL A 58 -5.72 -3.69 -15.27
N ASN A 59 -5.85 -2.53 -15.90
CA ASN A 59 -5.12 -2.16 -17.11
C ASN A 59 -3.60 -1.99 -16.90
N LEU A 60 -3.17 -1.71 -15.66
CA LEU A 60 -1.77 -1.60 -15.25
C LEU A 60 -1.55 -2.34 -13.91
N PRO A 61 -1.48 -3.68 -13.92
CA PRO A 61 -1.44 -4.51 -12.70
C PRO A 61 -0.01 -4.56 -12.13
N THR A 62 0.53 -3.40 -11.75
CA THR A 62 1.90 -3.25 -11.25
C THR A 62 1.97 -3.43 -9.75
N VAL A 63 2.99 -4.15 -9.29
CA VAL A 63 3.40 -4.21 -7.89
C VAL A 63 4.84 -3.74 -7.78
N ARG A 64 5.13 -2.84 -6.85
CA ARG A 64 6.49 -2.36 -6.58
C ARG A 64 6.80 -2.53 -5.11
N SER A 65 7.90 -3.18 -4.79
CA SER A 65 8.44 -3.20 -3.44
C SER A 65 9.65 -2.28 -3.31
N LEU A 66 9.76 -1.67 -2.13
CA LEU A 66 10.94 -0.99 -1.66
C LEU A 66 11.63 -1.88 -0.63
N VAL A 67 12.92 -2.09 -0.80
CA VAL A 67 13.78 -2.82 0.14
C VAL A 67 14.74 -1.82 0.77
N ALA A 68 14.80 -1.82 2.10
CA ALA A 68 15.73 -1.02 2.89
C ALA A 68 16.36 -1.91 3.96
N ASP A 69 17.67 -1.80 4.16
CA ASP A 69 18.44 -2.61 5.12
C ASP A 69 18.18 -4.12 4.97
N ASP A 70 18.16 -4.59 3.72
CA ASP A 70 17.92 -5.99 3.30
C ASP A 70 16.53 -6.57 3.66
N ALA A 71 15.62 -5.73 4.13
CA ALA A 71 14.24 -6.10 4.45
C ALA A 71 13.23 -5.31 3.62
N LEU A 72 12.05 -5.89 3.43
CA LEU A 72 10.93 -5.22 2.81
C LEU A 72 10.47 -4.04 3.66
N ALA A 73 10.53 -2.84 3.10
CA ALA A 73 10.06 -1.62 3.74
C ALA A 73 8.62 -1.29 3.34
N GLN A 74 8.30 -1.45 2.06
CA GLN A 74 6.97 -1.10 1.52
C GLN A 74 6.64 -1.92 0.28
N VAL A 75 5.36 -2.22 0.06
CA VAL A 75 4.80 -2.75 -1.19
C VAL A 75 3.68 -1.85 -1.67
N THR A 76 3.72 -1.44 -2.92
CA THR A 76 2.68 -0.65 -3.58
C THR A 76 2.04 -1.47 -4.69
N ILE A 77 0.73 -1.71 -4.59
CA ILE A 77 -0.06 -2.56 -5.46
C ILE A 77 -1.09 -1.70 -6.18
N ALA A 78 -1.11 -1.75 -7.51
CA ALA A 78 -2.20 -1.15 -8.29
C ALA A 78 -3.46 -2.00 -8.17
N VAL A 79 -4.53 -1.41 -7.63
CA VAL A 79 -5.79 -2.11 -7.32
C VAL A 79 -6.99 -1.58 -8.12
N SER A 80 -6.80 -0.55 -8.94
CA SER A 80 -7.77 -0.09 -9.92
C SER A 80 -7.13 0.11 -11.29
N ASP A 81 -7.97 0.21 -12.32
CA ASP A 81 -7.56 0.78 -13.59
C ASP A 81 -7.02 2.19 -13.41
N LYS A 82 -6.05 2.55 -14.26
CA LYS A 82 -5.67 3.93 -14.49
C LYS A 82 -6.78 4.64 -15.28
N SER A 83 -7.29 5.75 -14.77
CA SER A 83 -8.37 6.53 -15.39
C SER A 83 -8.26 8.03 -15.10
N ASP A 84 -8.79 8.85 -15.99
CA ASP A 84 -9.00 10.28 -15.75
C ASP A 84 -10.39 10.58 -15.13
N ASP A 85 -11.24 9.57 -15.00
CA ASP A 85 -12.54 9.67 -14.33
C ASP A 85 -12.37 9.63 -12.80
N SER A 86 -12.38 10.81 -12.18
CA SER A 86 -12.26 10.98 -10.73
C SER A 86 -13.45 10.41 -9.96
N ARG A 87 -14.66 10.35 -10.55
CA ARG A 87 -15.83 9.74 -9.89
C ARG A 87 -15.73 8.23 -9.89
N GLY A 88 -15.32 7.63 -11.01
CA GLY A 88 -15.04 6.21 -11.12
C GLY A 88 -13.94 5.76 -10.16
N LEU A 89 -12.86 6.55 -10.03
CA LEU A 89 -11.79 6.28 -9.05
C LEU A 89 -12.28 6.34 -7.60
N ARG A 90 -13.10 7.35 -7.26
CA ARG A 90 -13.69 7.43 -5.92
C ARG A 90 -14.59 6.24 -5.63
N SER A 91 -15.48 5.87 -6.57
CA SER A 91 -16.34 4.70 -6.41
C SER A 91 -15.54 3.40 -6.27
N ALA A 92 -14.43 3.26 -6.99
CA ALA A 92 -13.53 2.12 -6.83
C ALA A 92 -12.85 2.13 -5.45
N ALA A 93 -12.39 3.29 -4.97
CA ALA A 93 -11.82 3.44 -3.63
C ALA A 93 -12.83 3.09 -2.54
N ASP A 94 -14.06 3.60 -2.62
CA ASP A 94 -15.14 3.31 -1.66
C ASP A 94 -15.41 1.79 -1.59
N GLY A 95 -15.50 1.13 -2.75
CA GLY A 95 -15.68 -0.33 -2.82
C GLY A 95 -14.51 -1.12 -2.23
N LEU A 96 -13.27 -0.67 -2.47
CA LEU A 96 -12.06 -1.29 -1.89
C LEU A 96 -11.98 -1.05 -0.39
N GLN A 97 -12.39 0.11 0.10
CA GLN A 97 -12.47 0.41 1.52
C GLN A 97 -13.49 -0.50 2.21
N SER A 98 -14.66 -0.73 1.61
CA SER A 98 -15.65 -1.68 2.12
C SER A 98 -15.05 -3.09 2.23
N ALA A 99 -14.42 -3.60 1.16
CA ALA A 99 -13.78 -4.91 1.15
C ALA A 99 -12.66 -5.03 2.21
N LEU A 100 -11.81 -4.01 2.33
CA LEU A 100 -10.79 -3.97 3.39
C LEU A 100 -11.43 -3.96 4.79
N SER A 101 -12.53 -3.23 4.96
CA SER A 101 -13.19 -3.11 6.26
C SER A 101 -13.90 -4.39 6.68
N GLU A 102 -14.43 -5.16 5.73
CA GLU A 102 -14.98 -6.49 6.00
C GLU A 102 -13.90 -7.46 6.49
N ARG A 103 -12.67 -7.34 5.98
CA ARG A 103 -11.57 -8.25 6.31
C ARG A 103 -10.75 -7.85 7.54
N LEU A 104 -10.52 -6.55 7.72
CA LEU A 104 -9.60 -5.97 8.71
C LEU A 104 -10.33 -5.16 9.81
N GLY A 105 -11.65 -4.98 9.71
CA GLY A 105 -12.41 -4.08 10.57
C GLY A 105 -12.32 -2.62 10.12
N GLN A 106 -12.79 -1.69 10.96
CA GLN A 106 -12.81 -0.27 10.60
C GLN A 106 -11.38 0.29 10.42
N PRO A 107 -11.19 1.30 9.54
CA PRO A 107 -9.91 1.97 9.41
C PRO A 107 -9.40 2.48 10.76
N SER A 108 -8.12 2.29 11.04
CA SER A 108 -7.45 2.83 12.23
C SER A 108 -7.31 4.35 12.18
N GLY A 109 -7.30 4.92 10.97
CA GLY A 109 -7.32 6.35 10.76
C GLY A 109 -7.43 6.74 9.30
N SER A 110 -7.28 8.04 9.04
CA SER A 110 -7.29 8.59 7.69
C SER A 110 -6.43 9.84 7.59
N GLN A 111 -5.82 10.06 6.43
CA GLN A 111 -4.99 11.22 6.14
C GLN A 111 -5.26 11.69 4.71
N HIS A 112 -5.60 12.97 4.52
CA HIS A 112 -5.93 13.55 3.20
C HIS A 112 -7.00 12.78 2.39
N GLY A 113 -7.90 12.07 3.07
CA GLY A 113 -8.93 11.23 2.45
C GLY A 113 -8.50 9.79 2.13
N ASP A 114 -7.23 9.44 2.37
CA ASP A 114 -6.74 8.08 2.31
C ASP A 114 -6.91 7.39 3.66
N HIS A 115 -7.36 6.15 3.65
CA HIS A 115 -7.61 5.37 4.87
C HIS A 115 -6.48 4.38 5.14
N TYR A 116 -6.19 4.10 6.42
CA TYR A 116 -5.24 3.08 6.81
C TYR A 116 -5.74 2.15 7.91
N TRP A 117 -5.18 0.95 7.92
CA TRP A 117 -5.40 -0.10 8.92
C TRP A 117 -4.06 -0.49 9.50
N GLU A 118 -3.95 -0.37 10.82
CA GLU A 118 -2.85 -0.96 11.57
C GLU A 118 -3.05 -2.48 11.64
N LEU A 119 -1.96 -3.22 11.45
CA LEU A 119 -1.96 -4.67 11.56
C LEU A 119 -1.36 -5.10 12.90
N ASP A 120 -1.87 -6.19 13.47
CA ASP A 120 -1.37 -6.74 14.74
C ASP A 120 0.11 -7.15 14.68
N ASN A 121 0.62 -7.45 13.48
CA ASN A 121 2.04 -7.74 13.26
C ASN A 121 2.94 -6.49 13.28
N GLY A 122 2.38 -5.30 13.52
CA GLY A 122 3.09 -4.03 13.56
C GLY A 122 3.19 -3.33 12.20
N GLY A 123 2.82 -3.98 11.10
CA GLY A 123 2.71 -3.36 9.78
C GLY A 123 1.48 -2.45 9.64
N ARG A 124 1.33 -1.83 8.47
CA ARG A 124 0.20 -0.95 8.15
C ARG A 124 -0.21 -1.11 6.69
N ILE A 125 -1.51 -1.09 6.41
CA ILE A 125 -2.05 -1.06 5.04
C ILE A 125 -2.74 0.26 4.81
N TRP A 126 -2.36 0.97 3.75
CA TRP A 126 -3.06 2.15 3.26
C TRP A 126 -3.86 1.83 2.01
N LEU A 127 -5.04 2.43 1.90
CA LEU A 127 -5.76 2.62 0.65
C LEU A 127 -5.56 4.06 0.18
N ARG A 128 -4.76 4.23 -0.87
CA ARG A 128 -4.39 5.56 -1.39
C ARG A 128 -5.02 5.86 -2.73
N THR A 129 -5.67 7.02 -2.83
CA THR A 129 -6.15 7.56 -4.10
C THR A 129 -5.13 8.56 -4.62
N VAL A 130 -4.29 8.13 -5.58
CA VAL A 130 -3.29 8.99 -6.22
C VAL A 130 -3.79 9.46 -7.58
N PRO A 131 -3.14 10.44 -8.24
CA PRO A 131 -3.55 10.87 -9.56
C PRO A 131 -3.71 9.68 -10.51
N LYS A 132 -4.94 9.54 -11.01
CA LYS A 132 -5.39 8.55 -11.99
C LYS A 132 -5.55 7.10 -11.52
N LYS A 133 -5.33 6.74 -10.25
CA LYS A 133 -5.44 5.32 -9.80
C LYS A 133 -5.62 5.19 -8.29
N VAL A 134 -6.16 4.04 -7.88
CA VAL A 134 -6.19 3.59 -6.48
C VAL A 134 -5.08 2.57 -6.24
N LEU A 135 -4.37 2.74 -5.12
CA LEU A 135 -3.25 1.91 -4.71
C LEU A 135 -3.51 1.32 -3.33
N LEU A 136 -3.12 0.05 -3.14
CA LEU A 136 -2.89 -0.48 -1.81
C LEU A 136 -1.40 -0.32 -1.48
N VAL A 137 -1.07 0.27 -0.33
CA VAL A 137 0.31 0.41 0.13
C VAL A 137 0.49 -0.31 1.46
N VAL A 138 1.27 -1.40 1.46
CA VAL A 138 1.62 -2.14 2.66
C VAL A 138 2.97 -1.66 3.16
N GLN A 139 3.04 -1.20 4.40
CA GLN A 139 4.27 -0.74 5.06
C GLN A 139 4.71 -1.77 6.10
N GLY A 140 6.01 -2.07 6.10
CA GLY A 140 6.64 -2.89 7.14
C GLY A 140 6.71 -2.15 8.47
N GLN A 141 6.83 -2.89 9.56
CA GLN A 141 6.74 -2.36 10.92
C GLN A 141 7.61 -1.11 11.15
N ARG A 142 8.89 -1.15 10.77
CA ARG A 142 9.79 -0.02 10.98
C ARG A 142 9.33 1.26 10.26
N PHE A 143 8.78 1.13 9.06
CA PHE A 143 8.29 2.29 8.30
C PHE A 143 6.97 2.79 8.88
N ALA A 144 6.08 1.89 9.30
CA ALA A 144 4.86 2.24 10.02
C ALA A 144 5.16 2.92 11.36
N ASP A 145 6.21 2.52 12.07
CA ASP A 145 6.64 3.15 13.33
C ASP A 145 7.14 4.58 13.13
N VAL A 146 7.79 4.87 12.00
CA VAL A 146 8.18 6.25 11.63
C VAL A 146 6.93 7.11 11.41
N GLU A 147 5.97 6.63 10.61
CA GLU A 147 4.71 7.33 10.35
C GLU A 147 3.93 7.58 11.65
N ARG A 148 3.82 6.58 12.53
CA ARG A 148 3.24 6.75 13.88
C ARG A 148 3.97 7.80 14.70
N GLY A 149 5.31 7.86 14.58
CA GLY A 149 6.14 8.85 15.25
C GLY A 149 5.85 10.27 14.75
N GLU A 150 5.79 10.45 13.44
CA GLU A 150 5.45 11.73 12.79
C GLU A 150 4.02 12.18 13.15
N GLU A 151 3.05 11.27 13.12
CA GLU A 151 1.67 11.50 13.56
C GLU A 151 1.59 11.99 15.01
N ARG A 152 2.33 11.36 15.93
CA ARG A 152 2.40 11.79 17.36
C ARG A 152 2.99 13.19 17.51
N LEU A 153 3.86 13.60 16.59
CA LEU A 153 4.49 14.92 16.58
C LEU A 153 3.66 15.97 15.80
N GLY A 154 2.51 15.59 15.24
CA GLY A 154 1.71 16.45 14.38
C GLY A 154 2.38 16.78 13.05
N ILE A 155 3.40 15.99 12.65
CA ILE A 155 4.11 16.16 11.39
C ILE A 155 3.33 15.41 10.31
N GLY A 156 2.72 16.18 9.39
CA GLY A 156 2.10 15.65 8.17
C GLY A 156 3.04 15.73 6.97
N PRO A 157 2.72 15.08 5.84
CA PRO A 157 3.55 15.06 4.64
C PRO A 157 3.77 16.45 3.99
N ASP A 158 2.99 17.46 4.40
CA ASP A 158 3.15 18.87 3.98
C ASP A 158 4.08 19.69 4.89
N LEU A 159 4.61 19.12 5.98
CA LEU A 159 5.70 19.74 6.72
C LEU A 159 7.01 19.54 5.94
N THR A 160 7.17 20.37 4.92
CA THR A 160 8.50 20.71 4.40
C THR A 160 9.34 21.19 5.59
N LEU A 161 10.21 20.33 6.11
CA LEU A 161 11.31 20.73 6.98
C LEU A 161 12.28 21.54 6.13
N GLY A 162 11.97 22.83 5.99
CA GLY A 162 12.68 23.78 5.16
C GLY A 162 12.66 25.17 5.77
N ALA A 163 13.26 25.31 6.96
CA ALA A 163 13.96 26.52 7.39
C ALA A 163 14.68 26.25 8.72
N GLY A 164 15.79 25.52 8.65
CA GLY A 164 16.88 25.74 9.60
C GLY A 164 17.69 26.96 9.15
N GLY A 165 17.95 27.88 10.07
CA GLY A 165 18.89 28.99 9.93
C GLY A 165 18.20 30.35 10.02
N GLY A 166 18.44 31.20 11.01
CA GLY A 166 19.44 31.16 12.06
C GLY A 166 19.20 32.36 12.99
N THR A 167 19.74 32.24 14.19
CA THR A 167 20.04 33.36 15.08
C THR A 167 20.77 34.49 14.34
N ASP A 168 20.21 35.70 14.38
CA ASP A 168 20.87 36.89 14.94
C ASP A 168 19.79 37.84 15.49
#